data_AF-A0A382SBX6-F1
#
_entry.id   AF-A0A382SBX6-F1
#
_cell.length_a   1.000
_cell.length_b   1.000
_cell.length_c   1.000
_cell.angle_alpha   90.00
_cell.angle_beta   90.00
_cell.angle_gamma   90.00
#
_symmetry.space_group_name_H-M   'P 1'
#
loop_
_entity.id
_entity.type
_entity.pdbx_description
1 polymer ?
#
loop_
_entity_poly.entity_id
_entity_poly.type
_entity_poly.pdbx_seq_one_letter_code
_entity_poly.pdbx_strand_id
1 'polypeptide(L)'
;MYYKVIILSVLVALTSIPIFSTDVFGHGLGADQAPPISFAGMQVTVSTIMNPSDITVGEVDSANLQIRFFDQSTDTNLESVTYRVDIFQAGELLAREWFYDKDGELNVEIRPKSGCSEEKLWMCTITYGDIEPISGGLQERGTGVPVIMGPIFTKGGLYNINVTIDG
;
A
#
# COMPACT_ATOMS: atom_id res chain seq x y z
N MET A 1 18.99 52.11 -7.17
CA MET A 1 19.68 50.84 -7.52
C MET A 1 19.51 49.78 -6.43
N TYR A 2 19.65 50.12 -5.15
CA TYR A 2 19.50 49.19 -4.00
C TYR A 2 18.18 48.39 -3.96
N TYR A 3 17.03 49.01 -4.20
CA TYR A 3 15.73 48.31 -4.15
C TYR A 3 15.60 47.20 -5.20
N LYS A 4 16.20 47.36 -6.38
CA LYS A 4 16.22 46.33 -7.43
C LYS A 4 17.09 45.14 -7.04
N VAL A 5 18.22 45.40 -6.35
CA VAL A 5 19.10 44.36 -5.81
C VAL A 5 18.40 43.58 -4.69
N ILE A 6 17.68 44.28 -3.81
CA ILE A 6 16.90 43.65 -2.73
C ILE A 6 15.81 42.74 -3.30
N ILE A 7 15.02 43.21 -4.27
CA ILE A 7 13.99 42.39 -4.93
C ILE A 7 14.61 41.15 -5.57
N LEU A 8 15.72 41.31 -6.29
CA LEU A 8 16.39 40.18 -6.94
C LEU A 8 16.90 39.16 -5.91
N SER A 9 17.50 39.61 -4.79
CA SER A 9 17.95 38.72 -3.72
C SER A 9 16.80 37.96 -3.05
N VAL A 10 15.65 38.62 -2.86
CA VAL A 10 14.44 37.97 -2.30
C VAL A 10 13.88 36.94 -3.27
N LEU A 11 13.83 37.26 -4.57
CA LEU A 11 13.34 36.32 -5.60
C LEU A 11 14.24 35.09 -5.73
N VAL A 12 15.55 35.27 -5.68
CA VAL A 12 16.54 34.16 -5.69
C VAL A 12 16.40 33.31 -4.43
N ALA A 13 16.21 33.92 -3.26
CA ALA A 13 15.99 33.19 -2.02
C ALA A 13 14.71 32.33 -2.09
N LEU A 14 13.57 32.91 -2.52
CA LEU A 14 12.29 32.19 -2.65
C LEU A 14 12.33 31.04 -3.67
N THR A 15 13.06 31.21 -4.78
CA THR A 15 13.17 30.17 -5.82
C THR A 15 14.17 29.07 -5.48
N SER A 16 15.05 29.29 -4.51
CA SER A 16 16.03 28.29 -4.05
C SER A 16 15.52 27.31 -3.00
N ILE A 17 14.37 27.60 -2.35
CA ILE A 17 13.74 26.75 -1.33
C ILE A 17 13.51 25.29 -1.80
N PRO A 18 12.97 25.01 -3.02
CA PRO A 18 12.75 23.63 -3.47
C PRO A 18 14.04 22.86 -3.77
N ILE A 19 15.20 23.53 -3.88
CA ILE A 19 16.50 22.88 -4.11
C ILE A 19 17.00 22.17 -2.83
N PHE A 20 16.48 22.58 -1.66
CA PHE A 20 16.86 22.00 -0.37
C PHE A 20 15.86 20.99 0.19
N SER A 21 14.74 20.72 -0.51
CA SER A 21 13.79 19.67 -0.13
C SER A 21 13.99 18.46 -1.03
N THR A 22 14.58 17.39 -0.50
CA THR A 22 14.86 16.16 -1.27
C THR A 22 13.72 15.16 -1.30
N ASP A 23 12.65 15.35 -0.54
CA ASP A 23 11.63 14.33 -0.37
C ASP A 23 10.22 14.89 -0.57
N VAL A 24 9.68 14.70 -1.77
CA VAL A 24 8.24 14.86 -2.06
C VAL A 24 7.70 13.49 -2.42
N PHE A 25 7.07 12.82 -1.45
CA PHE A 25 6.39 11.55 -1.68
C PHE A 25 5.02 11.83 -2.29
N GLY A 26 4.91 11.65 -3.61
CA GLY A 26 3.65 11.76 -4.34
C GLY A 26 2.78 10.50 -4.15
N HIS A 27 2.12 10.36 -3.01
CA HIS A 27 1.22 9.24 -2.69
C HIS A 27 -0.18 9.38 -3.34
N GLY A 28 -0.25 9.98 -4.53
CA GLY A 28 -1.47 10.61 -5.06
C GLY A 28 -2.28 9.81 -6.09
N LEU A 29 -1.80 8.65 -6.54
CA LEU A 29 -2.43 7.92 -7.66
C LEU A 29 -2.66 6.43 -7.35
N GLY A 30 -2.89 6.11 -6.07
CA GLY A 30 -3.12 4.72 -5.63
C GLY A 30 -1.88 3.84 -5.66
N ALA A 31 -0.69 4.40 -5.85
CA ALA A 31 0.58 3.70 -5.76
C ALA A 31 1.50 4.37 -4.74
N ASP A 32 2.27 3.56 -4.01
CA ASP A 32 3.27 4.01 -3.07
C ASP A 32 4.45 3.04 -3.02
N GLN A 33 5.65 3.54 -2.72
CA GLN A 33 6.87 2.74 -2.58
C GLN A 33 7.69 3.22 -1.39
N ALA A 34 8.09 2.29 -0.54
CA ALA A 34 8.96 2.57 0.58
C ALA A 34 10.38 2.99 0.11
N PRO A 35 11.11 3.79 0.90
CA PRO A 35 12.54 3.97 0.69
C PRO A 35 13.26 2.61 0.69
N PRO A 36 14.18 2.37 -0.26
CA PRO A 36 14.89 1.10 -0.35
C PRO A 36 15.86 0.91 0.82
N ILE A 37 16.09 -0.35 1.20
CA ILE A 37 17.07 -0.77 2.20
C ILE A 37 18.15 -1.67 1.56
N SER A 38 19.36 -1.65 2.11
CA SER A 38 20.41 -2.58 1.68
C SER A 38 20.23 -3.93 2.38
N PHE A 39 20.03 -5.00 1.62
CA PHE A 39 19.87 -6.36 2.15
C PHE A 39 20.59 -7.38 1.25
N ALA A 40 21.50 -8.18 1.82
CA ALA A 40 22.25 -9.22 1.09
C ALA A 40 22.92 -8.75 -0.23
N GLY A 41 23.33 -7.48 -0.31
CA GLY A 41 23.94 -6.89 -1.51
C GLY A 41 22.94 -6.33 -2.54
N MET A 42 21.63 -6.41 -2.26
CA MET A 42 20.55 -5.83 -3.06
C MET A 42 20.04 -4.51 -2.45
N GLN A 43 19.35 -3.70 -3.25
CA GLN A 43 18.62 -2.52 -2.79
C GLN A 43 17.13 -2.83 -2.79
N VAL A 44 16.63 -3.42 -1.71
CA VAL A 44 15.30 -4.00 -1.66
C VAL A 44 14.27 -2.98 -1.19
N THR A 45 13.09 -2.99 -1.80
CA THR A 45 11.96 -2.14 -1.41
C THR A 45 10.63 -2.89 -1.52
N VAL A 46 9.59 -2.31 -0.92
CA VAL A 46 8.19 -2.72 -1.07
C VAL A 46 7.43 -1.64 -1.81
N SER A 47 6.68 -2.02 -2.83
CA SER A 47 5.71 -1.14 -3.49
C SER A 47 4.30 -1.69 -3.38
N THR A 48 3.32 -0.80 -3.37
CA THR A 48 1.89 -1.12 -3.43
C THR A 48 1.23 -0.35 -4.56
N ILE A 49 0.27 -0.99 -5.23
CA ILE A 49 -0.55 -0.37 -6.28
C ILE A 49 -2.00 -0.81 -6.09
N MET A 50 -2.92 0.15 -6.08
CA MET A 50 -4.36 -0.04 -5.96
C MET A 50 -5.04 0.21 -7.31
N ASN A 51 -5.93 -0.70 -7.72
CA ASN A 51 -6.75 -0.55 -8.92
C ASN A 51 -8.23 -0.89 -8.64
N PRO A 52 -9.19 0.02 -8.85
CA PRO A 52 -9.00 1.40 -9.29
C PRO A 52 -8.32 2.25 -8.22
N SER A 53 -7.52 3.23 -8.66
CA SER A 53 -6.83 4.17 -7.76
C SER A 53 -7.77 5.21 -7.16
N ASP A 54 -8.92 5.45 -7.80
CA ASP A 54 -9.99 6.33 -7.33
C ASP A 54 -11.24 5.49 -7.06
N ILE A 55 -11.75 5.58 -5.83
CA ILE A 55 -12.83 4.71 -5.33
C ILE A 55 -13.99 5.60 -4.87
N THR A 56 -15.06 5.59 -5.66
CA THR A 56 -16.32 6.21 -5.28
C THR A 56 -17.15 5.23 -4.44
N VAL A 57 -17.55 5.68 -3.24
CA VAL A 57 -18.33 4.86 -2.30
C VAL A 57 -19.64 4.41 -2.93
N GLY A 58 -19.88 3.11 -2.94
CA GLY A 58 -21.09 2.51 -3.50
C GLY A 58 -21.04 2.29 -5.02
N GLU A 59 -19.95 2.65 -5.70
CA GLU A 59 -19.76 2.42 -7.14
C GLU A 59 -18.69 1.37 -7.46
N VAL A 60 -17.91 0.94 -6.46
CA VAL A 60 -16.86 -0.07 -6.60
C VAL A 60 -17.27 -1.36 -5.88
N ASP A 61 -17.40 -2.45 -6.64
CA ASP A 61 -17.69 -3.78 -6.12
C ASP A 61 -16.42 -4.51 -5.64
N SER A 62 -15.26 -4.18 -6.20
CA SER A 62 -13.97 -4.76 -5.87
C SER A 62 -12.82 -3.83 -6.27
N ALA A 63 -11.73 -3.84 -5.50
CA ALA A 63 -10.46 -3.22 -5.86
C ALA A 63 -9.31 -4.24 -5.69
N ASN A 64 -8.31 -4.20 -6.57
CA ASN A 64 -7.12 -5.02 -6.47
C ASN A 64 -5.98 -4.23 -5.81
N LEU A 65 -5.44 -4.77 -4.73
CA LEU A 65 -4.19 -4.32 -4.12
C LEU A 65 -3.05 -5.25 -4.58
N GLN A 66 -2.15 -4.71 -5.38
CA GLN A 66 -0.90 -5.36 -5.73
C GLN A 66 0.21 -4.92 -4.77
N ILE A 67 1.04 -5.85 -4.33
CA ILE A 67 2.19 -5.63 -3.46
C ILE A 67 3.39 -6.36 -4.06
N ARG A 68 4.52 -5.66 -4.24
CA ARG A 68 5.78 -6.25 -4.70
C ARG A 68 6.86 -6.06 -3.65
N PHE A 69 7.66 -7.09 -3.39
CA PHE A 69 8.92 -6.99 -2.66
C PHE A 69 10.05 -7.32 -3.61
N PHE A 70 10.90 -6.34 -3.96
CA PHE A 70 11.81 -6.48 -5.10
C PHE A 70 13.13 -5.72 -4.90
N ASP A 71 14.19 -6.16 -5.58
CA ASP A 71 15.44 -5.41 -5.70
C ASP A 71 15.26 -4.30 -6.74
N GLN A 72 15.29 -3.05 -6.28
CA GLN A 72 15.12 -1.87 -7.10
C GLN A 72 16.23 -1.74 -8.17
N SER A 73 17.41 -2.31 -7.94
CA SER A 73 18.53 -2.21 -8.88
C SER A 73 18.30 -3.04 -10.15
N THR A 74 17.58 -4.15 -10.01
CA THR A 74 17.35 -5.14 -11.06
C THR A 74 15.89 -5.27 -11.47
N ASP A 75 14.97 -4.62 -10.76
CA ASP A 75 13.52 -4.74 -10.89
C ASP A 75 13.03 -6.20 -10.82
N THR A 76 13.69 -7.00 -9.98
CA THR A 76 13.40 -8.43 -9.83
C THR A 76 12.78 -8.68 -8.45
N ASN A 77 11.63 -9.37 -8.43
CA ASN A 77 10.94 -9.71 -7.19
C ASN A 77 11.77 -10.71 -6.36
N LEU A 78 11.68 -10.59 -5.05
CA LEU A 78 12.12 -11.62 -4.13
C LEU A 78 11.00 -12.64 -3.99
N GLU A 79 11.30 -13.91 -4.23
CA GLU A 79 10.35 -15.01 -4.20
C GLU A 79 10.07 -15.51 -2.76
N SER A 80 8.94 -16.21 -2.59
CA SER A 80 8.52 -16.90 -1.36
C SER A 80 8.42 -15.98 -0.14
N VAL A 81 7.57 -14.97 -0.26
CA VAL A 81 7.46 -13.88 0.72
C VAL A 81 6.15 -13.98 1.49
N THR A 82 6.22 -13.79 2.81
CA THR A 82 5.04 -13.65 3.67
C THR A 82 4.81 -12.17 3.97
N TYR A 83 3.61 -11.68 3.67
CA TYR A 83 3.19 -10.30 3.87
C TYR A 83 2.13 -10.24 4.97
N ARG A 84 2.29 -9.36 5.95
CA ARG A 84 1.17 -8.91 6.78
C ARG A 84 0.62 -7.61 6.22
N VAL A 85 -0.66 -7.62 5.85
CA VAL A 85 -1.35 -6.44 5.35
C VAL A 85 -2.35 -5.97 6.39
N ASP A 86 -2.15 -4.74 6.87
CA ASP A 86 -3.09 -4.06 7.76
C ASP A 86 -3.74 -2.88 7.01
N ILE A 87 -5.06 -2.78 7.05
CA ILE A 87 -5.83 -1.70 6.43
C ILE A 87 -6.50 -0.87 7.50
N PHE A 88 -6.23 0.44 7.52
CA PHE A 88 -6.79 1.39 8.46
C PHE A 88 -7.58 2.50 7.76
N GLN A 89 -8.61 3.01 8.43
CA GLN A 89 -9.28 4.26 8.08
C GLN A 89 -9.41 5.12 9.33
N ALA A 90 -8.95 6.38 9.27
CA ALA A 90 -9.02 7.31 10.40
C ALA A 90 -8.48 6.74 11.75
N GLY A 91 -7.46 5.88 11.69
CA GLY A 91 -6.85 5.22 12.85
C GLY A 91 -7.55 3.95 13.32
N GLU A 92 -8.70 3.59 12.75
CA GLU A 92 -9.41 2.35 13.06
C GLU A 92 -8.93 1.20 12.15
N LEU A 93 -8.65 0.05 12.74
CA LEU A 93 -8.27 -1.17 12.02
C LEU A 93 -9.52 -1.78 11.35
N LEU A 94 -9.46 -1.95 10.02
CA LEU A 94 -10.52 -2.54 9.21
C LEU A 94 -10.20 -3.97 8.77
N ALA A 95 -8.93 -4.28 8.52
CA ALA A 95 -8.50 -5.63 8.18
C ALA A 95 -7.05 -5.84 8.60
N ARG A 96 -6.74 -7.08 8.97
CA ARG A 96 -5.40 -7.59 9.22
C ARG A 96 -5.37 -9.02 8.74
N GLU A 97 -4.45 -9.33 7.84
CA GLU A 97 -4.29 -10.71 7.39
C GLU A 97 -2.85 -10.98 6.93
N TRP A 98 -2.45 -12.24 7.06
CA TRP A 98 -1.20 -12.76 6.51
C TRP A 98 -1.44 -13.35 5.12
N PHE A 99 -0.54 -13.04 4.20
CA PHE A 99 -0.56 -13.54 2.83
C PHE A 99 0.79 -14.15 2.49
N TYR A 100 0.79 -15.17 1.65
CA TYR A 100 2.01 -15.76 1.10
C TYR A 100 1.95 -15.65 -0.42
N ASP A 101 3.03 -15.16 -1.01
CA ASP A 101 3.20 -15.16 -2.46
C ASP A 101 4.51 -15.83 -2.85
N LYS A 102 4.42 -16.76 -3.79
CA LYS A 102 5.57 -17.54 -4.23
C LYS A 102 6.52 -16.72 -5.10
N ASP A 103 6.00 -15.82 -5.92
CA ASP A 103 6.77 -15.09 -6.93
C ASP A 103 7.13 -13.66 -6.47
N GLY A 104 6.69 -13.26 -5.26
CA GLY A 104 6.96 -11.96 -4.66
C GLY A 104 6.07 -10.82 -5.15
N GLU A 105 5.01 -11.15 -5.89
CA GLU A 105 4.01 -10.21 -6.41
C GLU A 105 2.61 -10.62 -5.95
N LEU A 106 2.31 -10.25 -4.73
CA LEU A 106 1.03 -10.53 -4.12
C LEU A 106 -0.06 -9.65 -4.74
N ASN A 107 -1.14 -10.27 -5.21
CA ASN A 107 -2.38 -9.59 -5.57
C ASN A 107 -3.48 -9.97 -4.57
N VAL A 108 -4.22 -8.99 -4.06
CA VAL A 108 -5.34 -9.20 -3.12
C VAL A 108 -6.56 -8.45 -3.60
N GLU A 109 -7.67 -9.16 -3.75
CA GLU A 109 -8.96 -8.54 -4.07
C GLU A 109 -9.64 -8.05 -2.78
N ILE A 110 -9.97 -6.76 -2.73
CA ILE A 110 -10.71 -6.15 -1.63
C ILE A 110 -12.15 -5.92 -2.09
N ARG A 111 -13.11 -6.54 -1.39
CA ARG A 111 -14.55 -6.40 -1.66
C ARG A 111 -15.22 -5.61 -0.54
N PRO A 112 -15.73 -4.39 -0.83
CA PRO A 112 -16.45 -3.59 0.15
C PRO A 112 -17.70 -4.30 0.66
N LYS A 113 -17.91 -4.30 1.97
CA LYS A 113 -19.10 -4.85 2.63
C LYS A 113 -19.58 -3.91 3.74
N SER A 114 -20.71 -3.24 3.49
CA SER A 114 -21.34 -2.34 4.45
C SER A 114 -22.19 -3.10 5.49
N GLY A 115 -22.73 -2.38 6.47
CA GLY A 115 -23.64 -2.94 7.47
C GLY A 115 -22.97 -3.68 8.64
N CYS A 116 -21.70 -3.39 8.92
CA CYS A 116 -21.03 -3.91 10.10
C CYS A 116 -21.66 -3.35 11.39
N SER A 117 -22.05 -4.24 12.31
CA SER A 117 -22.62 -3.90 13.62
C SER A 117 -21.67 -4.18 14.79
N GLU A 118 -20.45 -4.63 14.51
CA GLU A 118 -19.43 -4.90 15.52
C GLU A 118 -18.85 -3.59 16.07
N GLU A 119 -18.46 -3.60 17.35
CA GLU A 119 -17.78 -2.46 17.98
C GLU A 119 -16.44 -2.18 17.30
N LYS A 120 -15.74 -3.24 16.89
CA LYS A 120 -14.45 -3.16 16.18
C LYS A 120 -14.66 -3.59 14.74
N LEU A 121 -14.49 -2.67 13.79
CA LEU A 121 -14.82 -2.92 12.38
C LEU A 121 -14.07 -4.11 11.76
N TRP A 122 -12.83 -4.38 12.17
CA TRP A 122 -12.08 -5.56 11.69
C TRP A 122 -12.74 -6.90 11.99
N MET A 123 -13.62 -6.99 12.99
CA MET A 123 -14.35 -8.22 13.30
C MET A 123 -15.40 -8.57 12.25
N CYS A 124 -15.78 -7.62 11.38
CA CYS A 124 -16.66 -7.85 10.24
C CYS A 124 -15.91 -8.31 8.98
N THR A 125 -14.58 -8.34 9.01
CA THR A 125 -13.76 -8.72 7.87
C THR A 125 -13.62 -10.23 7.79
N ILE A 126 -13.86 -10.76 6.59
CA ILE A 126 -13.79 -12.17 6.25
C ILE A 126 -12.78 -12.29 5.11
N THR A 127 -11.87 -13.23 5.23
CA THR A 127 -10.81 -13.48 4.24
C THR A 127 -11.03 -14.82 3.55
N TYR A 128 -10.61 -14.91 2.29
CA TYR A 128 -10.70 -16.13 1.49
C TYR A 128 -9.38 -16.35 0.75
N GLY A 129 -8.96 -17.61 0.68
CA GLY A 129 -7.73 -18.06 0.03
C GLY A 129 -7.42 -19.49 0.46
N ASP A 130 -6.41 -20.10 -0.14
CA ASP A 130 -5.82 -21.31 0.41
C ASP A 130 -4.79 -20.91 1.47
N ILE A 131 -4.60 -21.73 2.50
CA ILE A 131 -3.59 -21.46 3.55
C ILE A 131 -2.30 -22.14 3.13
N GLU A 132 -1.22 -21.37 3.01
CA GLU A 132 0.11 -21.94 2.80
C GLU A 132 0.57 -22.66 4.09
N PRO A 133 0.96 -23.95 4.02
CA PRO A 133 1.19 -24.77 5.21
C PRO A 133 2.29 -24.32 6.18
N ILE A 134 3.30 -23.56 5.72
CA ILE A 134 4.49 -23.22 6.52
C ILE A 134 4.30 -21.87 7.25
N SER A 135 3.97 -20.83 6.49
CA SER A 135 3.74 -19.46 6.94
C SER A 135 2.36 -19.26 7.55
N GLY A 136 1.37 -20.07 7.15
CA GLY A 136 -0.03 -19.85 7.49
C GLY A 136 -0.67 -18.67 6.74
N GLY A 137 0.04 -18.06 5.79
CA GLY A 137 -0.47 -16.96 4.97
C GLY A 137 -1.49 -17.44 3.95
N LEU A 138 -2.46 -16.59 3.63
CA LEU A 138 -3.39 -16.82 2.53
C LEU A 138 -2.67 -16.66 1.18
N GLN A 139 -2.91 -17.61 0.29
CA GLN A 139 -2.38 -17.63 -1.07
C GLN A 139 -3.50 -17.90 -2.08
N GLU A 140 -3.13 -17.84 -3.36
CA GLU A 140 -4.02 -18.11 -4.48
C GLU A 140 -4.75 -19.45 -4.33
N ARG A 141 -6.03 -19.47 -4.74
CA ARG A 141 -6.88 -20.65 -4.75
C ARG A 141 -7.33 -20.94 -6.17
N GLY A 142 -6.73 -21.96 -6.79
CA GLY A 142 -7.00 -22.30 -8.19
C GLY A 142 -6.46 -21.22 -9.14
N THR A 143 -7.36 -20.48 -9.78
CA THR A 143 -7.00 -19.34 -10.67
C THR A 143 -7.39 -17.98 -10.07
N GLY A 144 -7.75 -17.95 -8.78
CA GLY A 144 -8.19 -16.74 -8.09
C GLY A 144 -7.15 -16.26 -7.09
N VAL A 145 -7.15 -14.95 -6.85
CA VAL A 145 -6.32 -14.29 -5.83
C VAL A 145 -6.99 -14.35 -4.45
N PRO A 146 -6.22 -14.22 -3.35
CA PRO A 146 -6.79 -14.02 -2.02
C PRO A 146 -7.77 -12.83 -1.97
N VAL A 147 -8.80 -12.94 -1.15
CA VAL A 147 -9.87 -11.94 -1.04
C VAL A 147 -10.01 -11.46 0.39
N ILE A 148 -10.11 -10.15 0.59
CA ILE A 148 -10.54 -9.51 1.84
C ILE A 148 -11.94 -8.93 1.60
N MET A 149 -12.94 -9.38 2.36
CA MET A 149 -14.30 -8.83 2.33
C MET A 149 -14.65 -8.23 3.68
N GLY A 150 -14.86 -6.92 3.75
CA GLY A 150 -15.09 -6.24 5.03
C GLY A 150 -15.53 -4.79 4.85
N PRO A 151 -15.68 -4.01 5.94
CA PRO A 151 -16.13 -2.61 5.91
C PRO A 151 -15.08 -1.63 5.33
N ILE A 152 -14.35 -2.03 4.29
CA ILE A 152 -13.34 -1.27 3.57
C ILE A 152 -13.98 -0.57 2.37
N PHE A 153 -13.60 0.67 2.08
CA PHE A 153 -14.18 1.52 1.02
C PHE A 153 -15.70 1.76 1.12
N THR A 154 -16.28 1.50 2.29
CA THR A 154 -17.70 1.77 2.57
C THR A 154 -17.97 3.22 2.98
N LYS A 155 -16.91 4.01 3.19
CA LYS A 155 -16.93 5.42 3.54
C LYS A 155 -15.81 6.13 2.79
N GLY A 156 -16.02 7.41 2.45
CA GLY A 156 -14.98 8.24 1.85
C GLY A 156 -13.88 8.60 2.85
N GLY A 157 -12.76 9.10 2.34
CA GLY A 157 -11.61 9.52 3.15
C GLY A 157 -10.35 8.71 2.86
N LEU A 158 -9.27 9.04 3.58
CA LEU A 158 -7.97 8.41 3.40
C LEU A 158 -7.90 7.06 4.12
N TYR A 159 -7.39 6.06 3.40
CA TYR A 159 -7.06 4.74 3.93
C TYR A 159 -5.54 4.62 3.99
N ASN A 160 -5.04 3.98 5.05
CA ASN A 160 -3.62 3.64 5.19
C ASN A 160 -3.47 2.13 5.10
N ILE A 161 -2.61 1.68 4.18
CA ILE A 161 -2.31 0.27 4.00
C ILE A 161 -0.87 0.06 4.45
N ASN A 162 -0.70 -0.70 5.54
CA ASN A 162 0.62 -0.99 6.08
C ASN A 162 0.99 -2.41 5.68
N VAL A 163 2.11 -2.56 4.97
CA VAL A 163 2.67 -3.85 4.57
C VAL A 163 3.89 -4.13 5.44
N THR A 164 3.90 -5.28 6.10
CA THR A 164 5.08 -5.82 6.80
C THR A 164 5.55 -7.07 6.08
N ILE A 165 6.85 -7.17 5.81
CA ILE A 165 7.47 -8.40 5.30
C ILE A 165 7.93 -9.24 6.50
N ASP A 166 7.60 -10.52 6.48
CA ASP A 166 7.99 -11.51 7.50
C ASP A 166 8.77 -12.64 6.84
N GLY A 167 9.85 -13.07 7.49
CA GLY A 167 10.83 -14.03 6.96
C GLY A 167 11.70 -14.68 8.01
#